data_AF-A0A619JFI9-F1
#
_entry.id   AF-A0A619JFI9-F1
#
_cell.length_a   1.000
_cell.length_b   1.000
_cell.length_c   1.000
_cell.angle_alpha   90.00
_cell.angle_beta   90.00
_cell.angle_gamma   90.00
#
_symmetry.space_group_name_H-M   'P 1'
#
loop_
_entity.id
_entity.type
_entity.pdbx_description
1 polymer ?
#
loop_
_entity_poly.entity_id
_entity_poly.type
_entity_poly.pdbx_seq_one_letter_code
_entity_poly.pdbx_strand_id
1 'polypeptide(L)' 'RISKRKIAKVRGKDEKLVRIEIQLAEGFIDGCLSMLDLTLDMDV' A
#
# COMPACT_ATOMS: atom_id res chain seq x y z
N ARG A 1 -6.13 -11.44 6.72
CA ARG A 1 -5.91 -9.97 6.78
C ARG A 1 -4.73 -9.65 7.71
N ILE A 2 -3.66 -9.04 7.22
CA ILE A 2 -2.51 -8.65 8.05
C ILE A 2 -2.69 -7.20 8.49
N SER A 3 -2.58 -6.91 9.79
CA SER A 3 -2.64 -5.53 10.27
C SER A 3 -1.35 -4.77 9.99
N LYS A 4 -1.46 -3.47 9.70
CA LYS A 4 -0.30 -2.57 9.48
C LYS A 4 0.67 -2.58 10.66
N ARG A 5 0.15 -2.70 11.89
CA ARG A 5 0.95 -2.92 13.12
C ARG A 5 1.79 -4.20 13.08
N LYS A 6 1.25 -5.32 12.56
CA LYS A 6 2.00 -6.59 12.45
C LYS A 6 3.13 -6.46 11.44
N ILE A 7 2.91 -5.73 10.35
CA ILE A 7 3.93 -5.40 9.35
C ILE A 7 5.04 -4.53 9.99
N ALA A 8 4.66 -3.50 10.72
CA ALA A 8 5.58 -2.61 11.43
C ALA A 8 6.47 -3.37 12.41
N LYS A 9 5.90 -4.29 13.20
CA LYS A 9 6.65 -5.16 14.11
C LYS A 9 7.65 -6.06 13.38
N VAL A 10 7.25 -6.70 12.28
CA VAL A 10 8.14 -7.60 11.50
C VAL A 10 9.27 -6.81 10.82
N ARG A 11 8.98 -5.58 10.38
CA ARG A 11 9.94 -4.70 9.70
C ARG A 11 10.80 -3.87 10.65
N GLY A 12 10.55 -3.91 11.96
CA GLY A 12 11.26 -3.07 12.95
C GLY A 12 11.06 -1.56 12.70
N LYS A 13 9.92 -1.16 12.13
CA LYS A 13 9.61 0.23 11.78
C LYS A 13 8.41 0.75 12.61
N ASP A 14 8.29 2.07 12.71
CA ASP A 14 7.07 2.70 13.22
C ASP A 14 5.87 2.39 12.30
N GLU A 15 4.70 2.13 12.88
CA GLU A 15 3.46 1.94 12.11
C GLU A 15 3.13 3.15 11.24
N LYS A 16 3.43 4.38 11.70
CA LYS A 16 3.24 5.61 10.92
C LYS A 16 4.05 5.57 9.62
N LEU A 17 5.30 5.12 9.66
CA LEU A 17 6.14 4.98 8.47
C LEU A 17 5.58 3.92 7.53
N VAL A 18 5.19 2.76 8.06
CA VAL A 18 4.55 1.70 7.25
C VAL A 18 3.27 2.22 6.57
N ARG A 19 2.50 3.06 7.25
CA ARG A 19 1.27 3.65 6.68
C ARG A 19 1.59 4.61 5.53
N ILE A 20 2.61 5.46 5.69
CA ILE A 20 3.07 6.38 4.64
C ILE A 20 3.58 5.59 3.43
N GLU A 21 4.43 4.58 3.67
CA GLU A 21 4.98 3.73 2.59
C GLU A 21 3.87 3.02 1.82
N ILE A 22 2.86 2.48 2.51
CA ILE A 22 1.71 1.83 1.87
C ILE A 22 0.91 2.82 1.03
N GLN A 23 0.57 4.01 1.57
CA GLN A 23 -0.18 5.02 0.83
C GLN A 23 0.59 5.50 -0.41
N LEU A 24 1.91 5.69 -0.29
CA LEU A 24 2.77 6.06 -1.40
C LEU A 24 2.76 4.98 -2.49
N ALA A 25 2.86 3.71 -2.10
CA ALA A 25 2.81 2.59 -3.03
C ALA A 25 1.44 2.46 -3.71
N GLU A 26 0.34 2.60 -2.95
CA GLU A 26 -1.02 2.58 -3.49
C GLU A 26 -1.22 3.70 -4.52
N GLY A 27 -0.83 4.95 -4.19
CA GLY A 27 -0.94 6.08 -5.12
C GLY A 27 -0.03 5.95 -6.35
N PHE A 28 1.15 5.35 -6.20
CA PHE A 28 2.03 5.06 -7.33
C PHE A 28 1.40 4.04 -8.29
N ILE A 29 0.87 2.93 -7.76
CA ILE A 29 0.21 1.90 -8.56
C ILE A 29 -1.01 2.50 -9.28
N ASP A 30 -1.84 3.27 -8.57
CA ASP A 30 -3.01 3.94 -9.15
C ASP A 30 -2.62 4.91 -10.29
N GLY A 31 -1.54 5.68 -10.11
CA GLY A 31 -1.00 6.54 -11.16
C GLY A 31 -0.52 5.77 -12.38
N CYS A 32 0.15 4.62 -12.18
CA CYS A 32 0.58 3.75 -13.27
C CYS A 32 -0.60 3.17 -14.06
N LEU A 33 -1.63 2.70 -13.36
CA LEU A 33 -2.82 2.14 -13.99
C LEU A 33 -3.61 3.20 -14.76
N SER A 34 -3.74 4.41 -14.19
CA SER A 34 -4.38 5.55 -14.85
C SER A 34 -3.71 5.94 -16.16
N MET A 35 -2.36 5.90 -16.22
CA MET A 35 -1.62 6.19 -17.46
C MET A 35 -1.91 5.17 -18.57
N LEU A 36 -2.36 3.96 -18.22
CA LEU A 36 -2.66 2.88 -19.15
C LEU A 36 -4.17 2.70 -19.39
N ASP A 37 -5.01 3.54 -18.80
CA ASP A 37 -6.48 3.40 -18.78
C ASP A 37 -6.95 2.01 -18.29
N LEU A 38 -6.24 1.49 -17.28
CA LEU A 38 -6.54 0.21 -16.65
C LEU A 38 -7.08 0.43 -15.23
N THR A 39 -7.95 -0.46 -14.79
CA THR A 39 -8.43 -0.53 -13.40
C THR A 39 -8.01 -1.86 -12.78
N LEU A 40 -7.55 -1.82 -11.52
CA LEU A 40 -7.24 -3.04 -10.78
C LEU A 40 -8.51 -3.56 -10.13
N ASP A 41 -9.01 -4.69 -10.60
CA ASP A 41 -10.07 -5.43 -9.95
C ASP A 41 -9.50 -6.12 -8.69
N MET A 42 -10.09 -5.84 -7.53
CA MET A 42 -9.65 -6.39 -6.25
C MET A 42 -10.81 -7.13 -5.58
N ASP A 43 -10.57 -8.41 -5.24
CA ASP A 43 -11.48 -9.19 -4.40
C ASP A 43 -11.56 -8.55 -3.00
N VAL A 44 -12.77 -8.11 -2.60
CA VAL A 44 -13.04 -7.32 -1.37
C VAL A 44 -13.06 -8.18 -0.11
#